data_AF-A0A7W1YWA6-F1
#
_entry.id   AF-A0A7W1YWA6-F1
#
_cell.length_a   1.000
_cell.length_b   1.000
_cell.length_c   1.000
_cell.angle_alpha   90.00
_cell.angle_beta   90.00
_cell.angle_gamma   90.00
#
_symmetry.space_group_name_H-M   'P 1'
#
loop_
_entity.id
_entity.type
_entity.pdbx_description
1 polymer ?
#
loop_
_entity_poly.entity_id
_entity_poly.type
_entity_poly.pdbx_seq_one_letter_code
_entity_poly.pdbx_strand_id
1 'polypeptide(L)'
;MPSLSCCTDRIDSCITDLQQRLDVQPTLYKVVVMINHLFRIAMMSAFMHALPFGLEVNFASSLAASAFYNVTIERHCAFRFAYVACFGAAAYDFSKPYVIDLVKGKAFESLSTIGLTLAGTLPLCILAITIIYVSHRDVENYMKKQCCGEKDAVAL
;
A
#
# COMPACT_ATOMS: atom_id res chain seq x y z
N MET A 1 32.68 -20.98 9.42
CA MET A 1 31.57 -20.01 9.36
C MET A 1 31.27 -19.75 7.89
N PRO A 2 30.12 -20.14 7.34
CA PRO A 2 29.76 -19.79 5.97
C PRO A 2 29.74 -18.25 5.84
N SER A 3 30.41 -17.72 4.83
CA SER A 3 30.49 -16.28 4.61
C SER A 3 29.11 -15.73 4.29
N LEU A 4 28.72 -14.61 4.93
CA LEU A 4 27.46 -13.91 4.65
C LEU A 4 27.25 -13.62 3.16
N SER A 5 28.35 -13.50 2.38
CA SER A 5 28.34 -13.24 0.94
C SER A 5 27.56 -14.29 0.13
N CYS A 6 27.64 -15.58 0.49
CA CYS A 6 27.00 -16.65 -0.28
C CYS A 6 25.46 -16.68 -0.10
N CYS A 7 24.96 -16.08 0.98
CA CYS A 7 23.52 -15.91 1.21
C CYS A 7 22.98 -14.67 0.48
N THR A 8 23.73 -13.56 0.46
CA THR A 8 23.32 -12.35 -0.26
C THR A 8 23.29 -12.57 -1.78
N ASP A 9 24.30 -13.26 -2.34
CA ASP A 9 24.36 -13.52 -3.79
C ASP A 9 23.16 -14.34 -4.29
N ARG A 10 22.66 -15.28 -3.47
CA ARG A 10 21.45 -16.07 -3.78
C ARG A 10 20.16 -15.25 -3.70
N ILE A 11 20.10 -14.31 -2.76
CA ILE A 11 18.93 -13.42 -2.61
C ILE A 11 18.88 -12.47 -3.80
N ASP A 12 20.00 -11.87 -4.18
CA ASP A 12 20.07 -10.93 -5.32
C ASP A 12 19.74 -11.62 -6.64
N SER A 13 20.23 -12.85 -6.86
CA SER A 13 19.86 -13.67 -8.02
C SER A 13 18.36 -13.96 -8.06
N CYS A 14 17.76 -14.33 -6.92
CA CYS A 14 16.34 -14.63 -6.83
C CYS A 14 15.47 -13.39 -7.11
N ILE A 15 15.87 -12.23 -6.58
CA ILE A 15 15.18 -10.94 -6.82
C ILE A 15 15.24 -10.59 -8.30
N THR A 16 16.41 -10.73 -8.92
CA THR A 16 16.60 -10.43 -10.35
C THR A 16 15.73 -11.33 -11.23
N ASP A 17 15.71 -12.64 -10.95
CA ASP A 17 14.88 -13.60 -11.69
C ASP A 17 13.38 -13.31 -11.52
N LEU A 18 12.95 -12.96 -10.30
CA LEU A 18 11.57 -12.59 -10.02
C LEU A 18 11.18 -11.32 -10.78
N GLN A 19 12.05 -10.31 -10.78
CA GLN A 19 11.82 -9.06 -11.48
C GLN A 19 11.69 -9.28 -12.99
N GLN A 20 12.58 -10.08 -13.60
CA GLN A 20 12.47 -10.44 -15.01
C GLN A 20 11.14 -11.13 -15.34
N ARG A 21 10.65 -12.02 -14.46
CA ARG A 21 9.35 -12.67 -14.64
C ARG A 21 8.18 -11.69 -14.55
N LEU A 22 8.25 -10.73 -13.62
CA LEU A 22 7.23 -9.70 -13.46
C LEU A 22 7.21 -8.72 -14.64
N ASP A 23 8.37 -8.42 -15.22
CA ASP A 23 8.50 -7.52 -16.37
C ASP A 23 7.82 -8.10 -17.63
N VAL A 24 7.78 -9.42 -17.78
CA VAL A 24 7.08 -10.10 -18.88
C VAL A 24 5.57 -10.23 -18.63
N GLN A 25 5.13 -10.10 -17.38
CA GLN A 25 3.73 -10.31 -16.96
C GLN A 25 3.15 -9.09 -16.23
N PRO A 26 2.74 -8.04 -16.95
CA PRO A 26 2.31 -6.78 -16.33
C PRO A 26 1.09 -6.95 -15.41
N THR A 27 0.20 -7.90 -15.70
CA THR A 27 -0.94 -8.22 -14.83
C THR A 27 -0.48 -8.79 -13.49
N LEU A 28 0.47 -9.72 -13.50
CA LEU A 28 1.02 -10.29 -12.27
C LEU A 28 1.75 -9.21 -11.47
N TYR A 29 2.49 -8.34 -12.13
CA TYR A 29 3.15 -7.21 -11.49
C TYR A 29 2.14 -6.27 -10.80
N LYS A 30 1.04 -5.91 -11.48
CA LYS A 30 -0.04 -5.10 -10.89
C LYS A 30 -0.59 -5.76 -9.62
N VAL A 31 -0.84 -7.08 -9.65
CA VAL A 31 -1.31 -7.83 -8.48
C VAL A 31 -0.29 -7.80 -7.32
N VAL A 32 0.99 -7.99 -7.61
CA VAL A 32 2.06 -7.93 -6.58
C VAL A 32 2.13 -6.54 -5.94
N VAL A 33 2.04 -5.47 -6.74
CA VAL A 33 2.02 -4.09 -6.24
C VAL A 33 0.79 -3.83 -5.36
N MET A 34 -0.39 -4.32 -5.78
CA MET A 34 -1.61 -4.23 -4.96
C MET A 34 -1.46 -4.95 -3.61
N ILE A 35 -0.91 -6.17 -3.60
CA ILE A 35 -0.66 -6.92 -2.36
C ILE A 35 0.31 -6.15 -1.46
N ASN A 36 1.35 -5.53 -2.03
CA ASN A 36 2.29 -4.72 -1.25
C ASN A 36 1.63 -3.47 -0.63
N HIS A 37 0.68 -2.83 -1.32
CA HIS A 37 -0.14 -1.77 -0.71
C HIS A 37 -0.91 -2.28 0.50
N LEU A 38 -1.61 -3.42 0.37
CA LEU A 38 -2.39 -4.01 1.46
C LEU A 38 -1.51 -4.37 2.67
N PHE A 39 -0.34 -4.98 2.42
CA PHE A 39 0.62 -5.29 3.46
C PHE A 39 1.08 -4.02 4.20
N ARG A 40 1.45 -2.96 3.46
CA ARG A 40 1.89 -1.70 4.07
C ARG A 40 0.78 -1.01 4.86
N ILE A 41 -0.46 -1.05 4.38
CA ILE A 41 -1.63 -0.54 5.10
C ILE A 41 -1.81 -1.28 6.42
N ALA A 42 -1.74 -2.62 6.40
CA ALA A 42 -1.86 -3.43 7.60
C ALA A 42 -0.75 -3.13 8.62
N MET A 43 0.51 -3.02 8.16
CA MET A 43 1.64 -2.66 9.01
C MET A 43 1.50 -1.25 9.60
N MET A 44 1.02 -0.29 8.80
CA MET A 44 0.81 1.08 9.26
C MET A 44 -0.31 1.16 10.31
N SER A 45 -1.44 0.47 10.09
CA SER A 45 -2.53 0.39 11.09
C SER A 45 -2.04 -0.28 12.37
N ALA A 46 -1.29 -1.39 12.28
CA ALA A 46 -0.70 -2.04 13.44
C ALA A 46 0.26 -1.12 14.20
N PHE A 47 1.09 -0.36 13.48
CA PHE A 47 1.99 0.63 14.08
C PHE A 47 1.23 1.75 14.80
N MET A 48 0.19 2.31 14.18
CA MET A 48 -0.67 3.33 14.79
C MET A 48 -1.35 2.83 16.07
N HIS A 49 -1.67 1.54 16.18
CA HIS A 49 -2.25 0.95 17.39
C HIS A 49 -1.22 0.56 18.45
N ALA A 50 0.03 0.31 18.07
CA ALA A 50 1.10 -0.06 18.98
C ALA A 50 1.67 1.14 19.76
N LEU A 51 1.46 2.35 19.26
CA LEU A 51 1.91 3.58 19.89
C LEU A 51 1.01 3.97 21.08
N PRO A 52 1.58 4.55 22.15
CA PRO A 52 0.84 4.85 23.38
C PRO A 52 -0.01 6.14 23.31
N PHE A 53 -0.10 6.80 22.15
CA PHE A 53 -0.87 8.03 21.98
C PHE A 53 -2.25 7.76 21.36
N GLY A 54 -3.12 8.77 21.35
CA GLY A 54 -4.40 8.71 20.64
C GLY A 54 -4.23 8.52 19.13
N LEU A 55 -5.23 7.92 18.48
CA LEU A 55 -5.20 7.63 17.05
C LEU A 55 -4.99 8.89 16.20
N GLU A 56 -5.50 10.03 16.63
CA GLU A 56 -5.34 11.32 15.95
C GLU A 56 -3.87 11.76 15.94
N VAL A 57 -3.19 11.62 17.08
CA VAL A 57 -1.77 11.94 17.23
C VAL A 57 -0.93 10.96 16.42
N ASN A 58 -1.21 9.66 16.54
CA ASN A 58 -0.51 8.61 15.80
C ASN A 58 -0.69 8.78 14.29
N PHE A 59 -1.89 9.17 13.84
CA PHE A 59 -2.16 9.47 12.45
C PHE A 59 -1.39 10.71 11.98
N ALA A 60 -1.43 11.81 12.73
CA ALA A 60 -0.70 13.02 12.37
C ALA A 60 0.83 12.78 12.28
N SER A 61 1.39 12.04 13.23
CA SER A 61 2.80 11.64 13.20
C SER A 61 3.13 10.74 12.01
N SER A 62 2.29 9.74 11.73
CA SER A 62 2.46 8.83 10.60
C SER A 62 2.31 9.54 9.26
N LEU A 63 1.42 10.54 9.16
CA LEU A 63 1.24 11.37 7.99
C LEU A 63 2.47 12.24 7.74
N ALA A 64 3.01 12.87 8.78
CA ALA A 64 4.24 13.64 8.68
C ALA A 64 5.43 12.76 8.26
N ALA A 65 5.58 11.59 8.86
CA ALA A 65 6.60 10.62 8.50
C ALA A 65 6.43 10.11 7.05
N SER A 66 5.20 9.83 6.63
CA SER A 66 4.87 9.39 5.27
C SER A 66 5.16 10.49 4.24
N ALA A 67 4.86 11.74 4.56
CA ALA A 67 5.19 12.88 3.72
C ALA A 67 6.71 13.06 3.57
N PHE A 68 7.43 12.98 4.69
CA PHE A 68 8.89 13.05 4.68
C PHE A 68 9.50 11.90 3.86
N TYR A 69 9.06 10.66 4.09
CA TYR A 69 9.53 9.49 3.36
C TYR A 69 9.20 9.57 1.87
N ASN A 70 8.03 10.10 1.51
CA ASN A 70 7.65 10.29 0.11
C ASN A 70 8.58 11.28 -0.61
N VAL A 71 8.91 12.40 0.04
CA VAL A 71 9.79 13.44 -0.53
C VAL A 71 11.26 13.01 -0.56
N THR A 72 11.72 12.24 0.44
CA THR A 72 13.15 11.89 0.57
C THR A 72 13.52 10.59 -0.13
N ILE A 73 12.68 9.56 0.00
CA ILE A 73 12.96 8.21 -0.49
C ILE A 73 12.09 7.87 -1.70
N GLU A 74 10.76 7.93 -1.59
CA GLU A 74 9.88 7.43 -2.67
C GLU A 74 9.90 8.27 -3.94
N ARG A 75 10.42 9.50 -3.89
CA ARG A 75 10.63 10.31 -5.11
C ARG A 75 11.52 9.59 -6.13
N HIS A 76 12.40 8.71 -5.64
CA HIS A 76 13.37 7.94 -6.43
C HIS A 76 12.93 6.49 -6.64
N CYS A 77 11.80 6.07 -6.05
CA CYS A 77 11.26 4.73 -6.22
C CYS A 77 10.30 4.68 -7.42
N ALA A 78 10.28 3.55 -8.12
CA ALA A 78 9.32 3.30 -9.21
C ALA A 78 7.85 3.30 -8.74
N PHE A 79 7.62 2.94 -7.48
CA PHE A 79 6.29 2.78 -6.89
C PHE A 79 6.18 3.60 -5.60
N ARG A 80 5.04 4.26 -5.40
CA ARG A 80 4.80 5.14 -4.25
C ARG A 80 3.75 4.54 -3.32
N PHE A 81 4.12 4.27 -2.09
CA PHE A 81 3.27 3.54 -1.15
C PHE A 81 2.94 4.31 0.12
N ALA A 82 3.74 5.30 0.52
CA ALA A 82 3.67 5.91 1.84
C ALA A 82 2.31 6.55 2.14
N TYR A 83 1.84 7.42 1.26
CA TYR A 83 0.53 8.06 1.44
C TYR A 83 -0.62 7.05 1.36
N VAL A 84 -0.57 6.11 0.42
CA VAL A 84 -1.60 5.07 0.29
C VAL A 84 -1.67 4.22 1.56
N ALA A 85 -0.52 3.88 2.15
CA ALA A 85 -0.45 3.14 3.41
C ALA A 85 -1.03 3.95 4.58
N CYS A 86 -0.66 5.23 4.72
CA CYS A 86 -1.14 6.09 5.80
C CYS A 86 -2.65 6.33 5.73
N PHE A 87 -3.17 6.75 4.57
CA PHE A 87 -4.60 6.99 4.40
C PHE A 87 -5.39 5.69 4.41
N GLY A 88 -4.81 4.59 3.90
CA GLY A 88 -5.44 3.28 3.96
C GLY A 88 -5.60 2.76 5.39
N ALA A 89 -4.61 3.01 6.26
CA ALA A 89 -4.71 2.66 7.68
C ALA A 89 -5.85 3.42 8.36
N ALA A 90 -5.93 4.74 8.14
CA ALA A 90 -7.02 5.57 8.68
C ALA A 90 -8.40 5.15 8.14
N ALA A 91 -8.50 4.86 6.83
CA ALA A 91 -9.73 4.38 6.21
C ALA A 91 -10.16 3.03 6.79
N TYR A 92 -9.22 2.12 7.02
CA TYR A 92 -9.50 0.84 7.67
C TYR A 92 -10.01 1.04 9.10
N ASP A 93 -9.33 1.85 9.91
CA ASP A 93 -9.70 2.07 11.30
C ASP A 93 -11.07 2.72 11.44
N PHE A 94 -11.36 3.70 10.58
CA PHE A 94 -12.66 4.35 10.53
C PHE A 94 -13.77 3.39 10.09
N SER A 95 -13.55 2.61 9.03
CA SER A 95 -14.58 1.75 8.44
C SER A 95 -14.80 0.43 9.18
N LYS A 96 -13.81 -0.05 9.95
CA LYS A 96 -13.85 -1.32 10.69
C LYS A 96 -15.13 -1.56 11.50
N PRO A 97 -15.61 -0.65 12.36
CA PRO A 97 -16.85 -0.87 13.12
C PRO A 97 -18.07 -1.08 12.21
N TYR A 98 -18.17 -0.33 11.12
CA TYR A 98 -19.27 -0.43 10.16
C TYR A 98 -19.22 -1.74 9.37
N VAL A 99 -18.03 -2.19 8.96
CA VAL A 99 -17.88 -3.51 8.34
C VAL A 99 -18.31 -4.61 9.30
N ILE A 100 -17.94 -4.52 10.58
CA ILE A 100 -18.36 -5.48 11.60
C ILE A 100 -19.88 -5.49 11.75
N ASP A 101 -20.53 -4.33 11.76
CA ASP A 101 -21.99 -4.25 11.86
C ASP A 101 -22.71 -4.81 10.62
N LEU A 102 -22.13 -4.64 9.44
CA LEU A 102 -22.62 -5.25 8.20
C LEU A 102 -22.51 -6.78 8.25
N VAL A 103 -21.35 -7.30 8.65
CA VAL A 103 -21.09 -8.75 8.72
C VAL A 103 -21.92 -9.43 9.81
N LYS A 104 -22.13 -8.75 10.94
CA LYS A 104 -22.97 -9.26 12.05
C LYS A 104 -24.46 -9.11 11.79
N GLY A 105 -24.86 -8.51 10.68
CA GLY A 105 -26.26 -8.27 10.32
C GLY A 105 -26.94 -7.14 11.10
N LYS A 106 -26.23 -6.46 12.02
CA LYS A 106 -26.74 -5.31 12.78
C LYS A 106 -27.14 -4.15 11.88
N ALA A 107 -26.47 -4.02 10.74
CA ALA A 107 -26.81 -3.03 9.73
C ALA A 107 -28.28 -3.09 9.32
N PHE A 108 -28.89 -4.29 9.30
CA PHE A 108 -30.25 -4.52 8.80
C PHE A 108 -31.34 -4.32 9.86
N GLU A 109 -31.01 -3.88 11.07
CA GLU A 109 -31.98 -3.62 12.14
C GLU A 109 -32.91 -2.43 11.82
N SER A 110 -32.43 -1.46 11.04
CA SER A 110 -33.24 -0.33 10.58
C SER A 110 -32.68 0.33 9.32
N LEU A 111 -33.52 1.05 8.56
CA LEU A 111 -33.10 1.80 7.38
C LEU A 111 -32.04 2.87 7.68
N SER A 112 -32.08 3.51 8.85
CA SER A 112 -31.07 4.50 9.26
C SER A 112 -29.73 3.82 9.57
N THR A 113 -29.75 2.66 10.21
CA THR A 113 -28.55 1.86 10.46
C THR A 113 -27.92 1.40 9.15
N ILE A 114 -28.71 0.93 8.17
CA ILE A 114 -28.20 0.57 6.84
C ILE A 114 -27.47 1.75 6.20
N GLY A 115 -28.10 2.93 6.18
CA GLY A 115 -27.52 4.13 5.59
C GLY A 115 -26.19 4.53 6.24
N LEU A 116 -26.15 4.54 7.58
CA LEU A 116 -24.94 4.85 8.36
C LEU A 116 -23.84 3.83 8.13
N THR A 117 -24.18 2.53 8.12
CA THR A 117 -23.20 1.46 7.89
C THR A 117 -22.62 1.55 6.49
N LEU A 118 -23.44 1.74 5.45
CA LEU A 118 -22.96 1.89 4.07
C LEU A 118 -22.05 3.12 3.92
N ALA A 119 -22.47 4.27 4.46
CA ALA A 119 -21.65 5.48 4.46
C ALA A 119 -20.32 5.28 5.20
N GLY A 120 -20.34 4.58 6.34
CA GLY A 120 -19.15 4.25 7.13
C GLY A 120 -18.18 3.29 6.44
N THR A 121 -18.67 2.42 5.54
CA THR A 121 -17.83 1.54 4.71
C THR A 121 -17.24 2.20 3.46
N LEU A 122 -17.75 3.37 3.07
CA LEU A 122 -17.33 4.06 1.85
C LEU A 122 -15.83 4.34 1.77
N PRO A 123 -15.13 4.76 2.85
CA PRO A 123 -13.68 4.95 2.81
C PRO A 123 -12.89 3.70 2.40
N LEU A 124 -13.32 2.49 2.80
CA LEU A 124 -12.70 1.25 2.34
C LEU A 124 -12.94 0.98 0.86
N CYS A 125 -14.12 1.29 0.33
CA CYS A 125 -14.40 1.18 -1.10
C CYS A 125 -13.50 2.14 -1.91
N ILE A 126 -13.37 3.39 -1.44
CA ILE A 126 -12.48 4.39 -2.05
C ILE A 126 -11.03 3.91 -1.99
N LEU A 127 -10.60 3.34 -0.86
CA LEU A 127 -9.27 2.76 -0.71
C LEU A 127 -9.01 1.63 -1.71
N ALA A 128 -9.95 0.70 -1.86
CA ALA A 128 -9.82 -0.41 -2.81
C ALA A 128 -9.65 0.10 -4.25
N ILE A 129 -10.48 1.05 -4.67
CA ILE A 129 -10.38 1.70 -5.98
C ILE A 129 -9.04 2.41 -6.13
N THR A 130 -8.59 3.13 -5.09
CA THR A 130 -7.31 3.85 -5.09
C THR A 130 -6.13 2.91 -5.25
N ILE A 131 -6.10 1.78 -4.55
CA ILE A 131 -5.04 0.76 -4.67
C ILE A 131 -4.99 0.21 -6.09
N ILE A 132 -6.15 -0.15 -6.66
CA ILE A 132 -6.23 -0.65 -8.04
C ILE A 132 -5.70 0.39 -9.02
N TYR A 133 -6.17 1.64 -8.90
CA TYR A 133 -5.80 2.73 -9.77
C TYR A 133 -4.29 3.06 -9.70
N VAL A 134 -3.76 3.24 -8.49
CA VAL A 134 -2.34 3.58 -8.28
C VAL A 134 -1.44 2.43 -8.76
N SER A 135 -1.77 1.18 -8.41
CA SER A 135 -0.98 0.01 -8.85
C SER A 135 -0.97 -0.12 -10.37
N HIS A 136 -2.12 0.09 -11.01
CA HIS A 136 -2.23 0.06 -12.46
C HIS A 136 -1.39 1.16 -13.11
N ARG A 137 -1.54 2.40 -12.64
CA ARG A 137 -0.82 3.56 -13.16
C ARG A 137 0.69 3.43 -12.96
N ASP A 138 1.15 3.01 -11.79
CA ASP A 138 2.57 2.94 -11.46
C ASP A 138 3.27 1.85 -12.29
N VAL A 139 2.65 0.67 -12.44
CA VAL A 139 3.19 -0.38 -13.33
C VAL A 139 3.24 0.10 -14.78
N GLU A 140 2.22 0.79 -15.27
CA GLU A 140 2.24 1.28 -16.66
C GLU A 140 3.31 2.33 -16.91
N ASN A 141 3.53 3.24 -15.95
CA ASN A 141 4.60 4.22 -16.06
C ASN A 141 5.97 3.55 -16.00
N TYR A 142 6.14 2.56 -15.13
CA TYR A 142 7.37 1.77 -15.05
C TYR A 142 7.68 1.05 -16.37
N MET A 143 6.70 0.35 -16.95
CA MET A 143 6.87 -0.37 -18.21
C MET A 143 7.15 0.57 -19.39
N LYS A 144 6.48 1.73 -19.44
CA LYS A 144 6.75 2.75 -20.46
C LYS A 144 8.19 3.27 -20.39
N LYS A 145 8.70 3.54 -19.18
CA LYS A 145 10.09 3.98 -18.97
C LYS A 145 11.09 2.90 -19.40
N GLN A 146 10.82 1.63 -19.10
CA GLN A 146 11.68 0.52 -19.55
C GLN A 146 11.71 0.39 -21.09
N CYS A 147 10.55 0.44 -21.76
CA CYS A 147 10.46 0.23 -23.21
C CYS A 147 11.00 1.40 -24.04
N CYS A 148 10.83 2.64 -23.58
CA CYS A 148 11.24 3.84 -24.34
C CYS A 148 12.72 4.20 -24.16
N GLY A 149 13.50 3.41 -23.42
CA GLY A 149 14.93 3.66 -23.26
C GLY A 149 15.25 4.95 -22.50
N GLU A 150 14.27 5.52 -21.80
CA GLU A 150 14.48 6.57 -20.81
C GLU A 150 15.09 5.90 -19.57
N LYS A 151 16.30 5.35 -19.75
CA LYS A 151 17.28 5.22 -18.69
C LYS A 151 17.59 6.67 -18.31
N ASP A 152 16.70 7.29 -17.54
CA ASP A 152 17.09 8.40 -16.69
C ASP A 152 18.36 7.91 -16.02
N ALA A 153 19.47 8.56 -16.35
CA ALA A 153 20.73 8.34 -15.71
C ALA A 153 20.49 8.56 -14.22
N VAL A 154 20.21 7.47 -13.49
CA VAL A 154 20.53 7.39 -12.07
C VAL A 154 22.06 7.32 -12.02
N ALA A 155 22.67 8.46 -12.37
CA ALA A 155 24.01 8.79 -11.95
C ALA A 155 23.91 8.89 -10.42
N LEU A 156 24.35 7.82 -9.77
CA LEU A 156 24.88 7.88 -8.42
C LEU A 156 26.01 8.91 -8.36
#